data_AF-F4EV97-F1
#
_entry.id   AF-F4EV97-F1
#
_cell.length_a   1.000
_cell.length_b   1.000
_cell.length_c   1.000
_cell.angle_alpha   90.00
_cell.angle_beta   90.00
_cell.angle_gamma   90.00
#
_symmetry.space_group_name_H-M   'P 1'
#
loop_
_entity.id
_entity.type
_entity.pdbx_description
1 polymer ?
#
loop_
_entity_poly.entity_id
_entity_poly.type
_entity_poly.pdbx_seq_one_letter_code
_entity_poly.pdbx_strand_id
1 'polypeptide(L)'
;MKRVSLEQLLKGRSAAPYEEQYRFIMGLLAEGRIKPLKSPGTNGKRPALHLEYWLSEEAPDYAAYREELLYRTMPRLSVDYYLRHLAVYEKERAAVRALHDFLQLHAAKLGQEISCNERSFQIWGEEKFLLQGAGRSVLKHCGFELAQLNCYRTAEPFSYYAQHRETPQKILIVENKDTFFSMRRHLLAGASSLLGEAVGSLIYGAGKRVVSSFREFSVSAEPYMKEEANELLYFGDLDYEGIGIYENLAEALAAPWTVRPFLAAYRAMLEKAAGIALPQTKEKQNRHITGGFFAHFAAADVLAMQQILEGGRYIPQEILHLEDF
;
A
#
# COMPACT_ATOMS: atom_id res chain seq x y z
N MET A 1 -13.92 33.47 -8.72
CA MET A 1 -14.76 34.52 -8.09
C MET A 1 -14.73 34.31 -6.61
N LYS A 2 -14.27 35.33 -5.88
CA LYS A 2 -14.09 35.28 -4.43
C LYS A 2 -15.11 36.18 -3.76
N ARG A 3 -15.69 35.77 -2.63
CA ARG A 3 -16.56 36.65 -1.82
C ARG A 3 -15.70 37.67 -1.08
N VAL A 4 -16.07 38.95 -1.17
CA VAL A 4 -15.38 40.06 -0.51
C VAL A 4 -16.40 41.02 0.10
N SER A 5 -16.12 41.52 1.30
CA SER A 5 -16.97 42.49 1.98
C SER A 5 -16.70 43.93 1.49
N LEU A 6 -17.69 44.81 1.64
CA LEU A 6 -17.57 46.24 1.37
C LEU A 6 -16.42 46.86 2.18
N GLU A 7 -16.27 46.47 3.44
CA GLU A 7 -15.19 46.96 4.31
C GLU A 7 -13.81 46.56 3.78
N GLN A 8 -13.65 45.34 3.28
CA GLN A 8 -12.40 44.88 2.67
C GLN A 8 -12.08 45.63 1.37
N LEU A 9 -13.07 45.93 0.54
CA LEU A 9 -12.90 46.75 -0.67
C LEU A 9 -12.49 48.19 -0.33
N LEU A 10 -12.92 48.70 0.81
CA LEU A 10 -12.67 50.07 1.27
C LEU A 10 -11.52 50.19 2.27
N LYS A 11 -10.80 49.11 2.61
CA LYS A 11 -9.76 49.09 3.65
C LYS A 11 -8.66 50.16 3.45
N GLY A 12 -8.31 50.48 2.21
CA GLY A 12 -7.35 51.55 1.86
C GLY A 12 -7.95 52.95 1.68
N ARG A 13 -9.27 53.10 1.87
CA ARG A 13 -10.06 54.32 1.64
C ARG A 13 -11.03 54.63 2.79
N SER A 14 -10.83 54.02 3.95
CA SER A 14 -11.73 54.12 5.11
C SER A 14 -11.86 55.55 5.64
N ALA A 15 -10.82 56.38 5.49
CA ALA A 15 -10.80 57.79 5.88
C ALA A 15 -11.39 58.75 4.83
N ALA A 16 -11.69 58.28 3.62
CA ALA A 16 -12.24 59.13 2.55
C ALA A 16 -13.72 59.48 2.81
N PRO A 17 -14.23 60.65 2.35
CA PRO A 17 -15.65 60.98 2.39
C PRO A 17 -16.51 59.89 1.74
N TYR A 18 -17.72 59.68 2.25
CA TYR A 18 -18.59 58.59 1.78
C TYR A 18 -18.88 58.66 0.27
N GLU A 19 -18.99 59.86 -0.28
CA GLU A 19 -19.25 60.04 -1.70
C GLU A 19 -18.09 59.53 -2.58
N GLU A 20 -16.85 59.65 -2.10
CA GLU A 20 -15.68 59.12 -2.79
C GLU A 20 -15.64 57.58 -2.71
N GLN A 21 -15.95 57.02 -1.54
CA GLN A 21 -16.10 55.57 -1.37
C GLN A 21 -17.19 55.01 -2.28
N TYR A 22 -18.32 55.73 -2.41
CA TYR A 22 -19.42 55.36 -3.29
C TYR A 22 -19.02 55.38 -4.76
N ARG A 23 -18.38 56.45 -5.25
CA ARG A 23 -17.89 56.54 -6.63
C ARG A 23 -16.90 55.42 -6.95
N PHE A 24 -16.01 55.08 -6.02
CA PHE A 24 -15.05 53.99 -6.19
C PHE A 24 -15.74 52.63 -6.39
N ILE A 25 -16.72 52.30 -5.56
CA ILE A 25 -17.47 51.04 -5.68
C ILE A 25 -18.30 50.99 -6.96
N MET A 26 -18.91 52.11 -7.36
CA MET A 26 -19.63 52.20 -8.64
C MET A 26 -18.70 52.03 -9.85
N GLY A 27 -17.47 52.55 -9.78
CA GLY A 27 -16.44 52.30 -10.79
C GLY A 27 -16.10 50.82 -10.93
N LEU A 28 -15.86 50.12 -9.82
CA LEU A 28 -15.60 48.67 -9.83
C LEU A 28 -16.77 47.84 -10.38
N LEU A 29 -18.02 48.29 -10.15
CA LEU A 29 -19.22 47.67 -10.70
C LEU A 29 -19.32 47.91 -12.22
N ALA A 30 -19.05 49.13 -12.68
CA ALA A 30 -19.07 49.48 -14.09
C ALA A 30 -17.98 48.74 -14.89
N GLU A 31 -16.80 48.54 -14.29
CA GLU A 31 -15.69 47.76 -14.84
C GLU A 31 -15.93 46.23 -14.78
N GLY A 32 -17.02 45.77 -14.16
CA GLY A 32 -17.35 44.34 -14.01
C GLY A 32 -16.40 43.57 -13.09
N ARG A 33 -15.49 44.26 -12.39
CA ARG A 33 -14.53 43.68 -11.44
C ARG A 33 -15.19 43.16 -10.18
N ILE A 34 -16.34 43.72 -9.83
CA ILE A 34 -17.18 43.21 -8.74
C ILE A 34 -18.63 43.03 -9.20
N LYS A 35 -19.34 42.07 -8.60
CA LYS A 35 -20.80 41.90 -8.78
C LYS A 35 -21.49 41.85 -7.41
N PRO A 36 -22.63 42.53 -7.22
CA PRO A 36 -23.32 42.48 -5.93
C PRO A 36 -23.84 41.06 -5.67
N LEU A 37 -23.69 40.60 -4.44
CA LEU A 37 -24.29 39.34 -4.02
C LEU A 37 -25.82 39.54 -3.96
N LYS A 38 -26.62 38.57 -4.44
CA LYS A 38 -28.09 38.65 -4.33
C LYS A 38 -28.46 38.45 -2.84
N SER A 39 -28.73 39.55 -2.15
CA SER A 39 -29.24 39.65 -0.77
C SER A 39 -28.24 39.53 0.39
N PRO A 40 -27.25 40.44 0.53
CA PRO A 40 -26.75 40.89 1.82
C PRO A 40 -27.31 42.31 2.07
N GLY A 41 -27.56 42.69 3.32
CA GLY A 41 -28.08 44.02 3.67
C GLY A 41 -27.28 45.16 3.04
N THR A 42 -27.88 46.36 3.03
CA THR A 42 -27.18 47.58 2.60
C THR A 42 -26.46 48.22 3.78
N ASN A 43 -25.45 49.04 3.49
CA ASN A 43 -24.63 49.71 4.49
C ASN A 43 -25.35 50.82 5.30
N GLY A 44 -26.67 50.97 5.16
CA GLY A 44 -27.48 51.97 5.87
C GLY A 44 -27.22 53.44 5.49
N LYS A 45 -26.36 53.72 4.49
CA LYS A 45 -26.02 55.06 4.02
C LYS A 45 -26.78 55.42 2.74
N ARG A 46 -26.77 56.71 2.35
CA ARG A 46 -27.42 57.22 1.13
C ARG A 46 -26.40 57.90 0.21
N PRO A 47 -26.29 57.48 -1.07
CA PRO A 47 -26.94 56.33 -1.70
C PRO A 47 -26.42 54.99 -1.15
N ALA A 48 -27.20 53.93 -1.20
CA ALA A 48 -26.89 52.66 -0.52
C ALA A 48 -25.87 51.80 -1.29
N LEU A 49 -24.97 51.11 -0.58
CA LEU A 49 -24.07 50.08 -1.11
C LEU A 49 -24.39 48.71 -0.49
N HIS A 50 -24.18 47.63 -1.25
CA HIS A 50 -24.28 46.26 -0.73
C HIS A 50 -23.13 45.99 0.24
N LEU A 51 -23.37 45.19 1.27
CA LEU A 51 -22.32 44.82 2.23
C LEU A 51 -21.33 43.80 1.66
N GLU A 52 -21.68 43.07 0.60
CA GLU A 52 -20.83 42.02 0.03
C GLU A 52 -20.93 41.92 -1.50
N TYR A 53 -19.80 41.55 -2.10
CA TYR A 53 -19.61 41.45 -3.54
C TYR A 53 -18.86 40.17 -3.91
N TRP A 54 -19.11 39.68 -5.12
CA TRP A 54 -18.21 38.75 -5.82
C TRP A 54 -17.10 39.55 -6.48
N LEU A 55 -15.85 39.26 -6.14
CA LEU A 55 -14.67 39.76 -6.83
C LEU A 55 -14.37 38.87 -8.04
N SER A 56 -14.32 39.48 -9.23
CA SER A 56 -13.79 38.85 -10.43
C SER A 56 -12.28 38.82 -10.34
N GLU A 57 -11.71 37.62 -10.30
CA GLU A 57 -10.28 37.43 -10.45
C GLU A 57 -9.99 37.43 -11.96
N GLU A 58 -8.92 38.10 -12.38
CA GLU A 58 -8.42 37.95 -13.75
C GLU A 58 -8.13 36.47 -13.99
N ALA A 59 -8.64 35.93 -15.10
CA ALA A 59 -8.33 34.57 -15.46
C ALA A 59 -6.80 34.47 -15.66
N PRO A 60 -6.13 33.46 -15.08
CA PRO A 60 -4.71 33.28 -15.30
C PRO A 60 -4.41 33.19 -16.80
N ASP A 61 -3.39 33.92 -17.25
CA ASP A 61 -2.96 33.84 -18.64
C ASP A 61 -2.16 32.55 -18.85
N TYR A 62 -2.76 31.63 -19.60
CA TYR A 62 -2.16 30.34 -19.93
C TYR A 62 -1.70 30.27 -21.40
N ALA A 63 -1.51 31.40 -22.09
CA ALA A 63 -1.08 31.42 -23.48
C ALA A 63 0.24 30.64 -23.70
N ALA A 64 1.22 30.85 -22.83
CA ALA A 64 2.50 30.13 -22.89
C ALA A 64 2.35 28.62 -22.71
N TYR A 65 1.46 28.17 -21.81
CA TYR A 65 1.18 26.74 -21.62
C TYR A 65 0.45 26.12 -22.82
N ARG A 66 -0.46 26.86 -23.46
CA ARG A 66 -1.10 26.41 -24.71
C ARG A 66 -0.08 26.23 -25.82
N GLU A 67 0.82 27.20 -25.99
CA GLU A 67 1.90 27.10 -27.00
C GLU A 67 2.80 25.89 -26.72
N GLU A 68 3.22 25.70 -25.47
CA GLU A 68 4.08 24.57 -25.09
C GLU A 68 3.42 23.21 -25.34
N LEU A 69 2.15 23.08 -24.99
CA LEU A 69 1.38 21.86 -25.25
C LEU A 69 1.27 21.61 -26.77
N LEU A 70 0.90 22.61 -27.56
CA LEU A 70 0.64 22.44 -28.99
C LEU A 70 1.92 22.22 -29.82
N TYR A 71 3.02 22.89 -29.47
CA TYR A 71 4.19 22.99 -30.35
C TYR A 71 5.47 22.39 -29.77
N ARG A 72 5.52 22.15 -28.45
CA ARG A 72 6.73 21.62 -27.77
C ARG A 72 6.50 20.27 -27.11
N THR A 73 5.34 19.65 -27.33
CA THR A 73 5.03 18.31 -26.84
C THR A 73 5.09 17.32 -28.00
N MET A 74 5.66 16.15 -27.75
CA MET A 74 5.85 15.12 -28.78
C MET A 74 4.52 14.46 -29.14
N PRO A 75 4.34 13.99 -30.39
CA PRO A 75 3.09 13.36 -30.83
C PRO A 75 2.69 12.10 -30.04
N ARG A 76 3.64 11.45 -29.37
CA ARG A 76 3.40 10.25 -28.55
C ARG A 76 2.66 10.56 -27.24
N LEU A 77 2.59 11.82 -26.83
CA LEU A 77 1.83 12.26 -25.65
C LEU A 77 0.60 13.04 -26.11
N SER A 78 -0.57 12.64 -25.62
CA SER A 78 -1.80 13.41 -25.82
C SER A 78 -1.77 14.69 -24.99
N VAL A 79 -2.24 15.78 -25.58
CA VAL A 79 -2.36 17.10 -24.94
C VAL A 79 -3.81 17.50 -24.69
N ASP A 80 -4.78 16.71 -25.17
CA ASP A 80 -6.20 17.05 -25.22
C ASP A 80 -6.78 17.34 -23.83
N TYR A 81 -6.40 16.54 -22.83
CA TYR A 81 -6.81 16.76 -21.45
C TYR A 81 -6.30 18.11 -20.94
N TYR A 82 -5.00 18.36 -21.07
CA TYR A 82 -4.39 19.58 -20.55
C TYR A 82 -4.84 20.86 -21.27
N LEU A 83 -5.12 20.79 -22.58
CA LEU A 83 -5.69 21.93 -23.32
C LEU A 83 -7.09 22.34 -22.82
N ARG A 84 -7.87 21.38 -22.29
CA ARG A 84 -9.16 21.63 -21.63
C ARG A 84 -9.00 22.01 -20.15
N HIS A 85 -7.84 21.71 -19.54
CA HIS A 85 -7.60 21.82 -18.10
C HIS A 85 -6.24 22.47 -17.78
N LEU A 86 -6.01 23.69 -18.26
CA LEU A 86 -4.69 24.36 -18.15
C LEU A 86 -4.22 24.63 -16.72
N ALA A 87 -5.15 24.85 -15.78
CA ALA A 87 -4.80 24.97 -14.35
C ALA A 87 -4.27 23.66 -13.74
N VAL A 88 -4.62 22.50 -14.33
CA VAL A 88 -4.05 21.20 -13.96
C VAL A 88 -2.67 21.06 -14.58
N TYR A 89 -2.54 21.45 -15.85
CA TYR A 89 -1.24 21.46 -16.52
C TYR A 89 -0.21 22.29 -15.77
N GLU A 90 -0.57 23.49 -15.31
CA GLU A 90 0.33 24.33 -14.51
C GLU A 90 0.94 23.57 -13.32
N LYS A 91 0.13 22.80 -12.61
CA LYS A 91 0.55 22.02 -11.44
C LYS A 91 1.38 20.79 -11.81
N GLU A 92 1.04 20.14 -12.92
CA GLU A 92 1.67 18.88 -13.37
C GLU A 92 2.79 19.11 -14.39
N ARG A 93 3.03 20.36 -14.81
CA ARG A 93 3.91 20.73 -15.93
C ARG A 93 5.28 20.10 -15.80
N ALA A 94 5.91 20.23 -14.63
CA ALA A 94 7.24 19.68 -14.38
C ALA A 94 7.28 18.16 -14.63
N ALA A 95 6.27 17.42 -14.19
CA ALA A 95 6.18 15.98 -14.40
C ALA A 95 5.88 15.59 -15.85
N VAL A 96 5.05 16.38 -16.55
CA VAL A 96 4.78 16.18 -17.99
C VAL A 96 6.05 16.44 -18.81
N ARG A 97 6.80 17.50 -18.49
CA ARG A 97 8.07 17.82 -19.14
C ARG A 97 9.11 16.74 -18.89
N ALA A 98 9.24 16.26 -17.65
CA ALA A 98 10.16 15.17 -17.33
C ALA A 98 9.86 13.88 -18.11
N LEU A 99 8.57 13.51 -18.24
CA LEU A 99 8.16 12.38 -19.08
C LEU A 99 8.50 12.60 -20.56
N HIS A 100 8.21 13.79 -21.08
CA HIS A 100 8.56 14.17 -22.45
C HIS A 100 10.06 14.06 -22.70
N ASP A 101 10.88 14.70 -21.85
CA ASP A 101 12.33 14.74 -22.01
C ASP A 101 12.92 13.32 -21.92
N PHE A 102 12.41 12.48 -21.01
CA PHE A 102 12.79 11.06 -20.94
C PHE A 102 12.48 10.30 -22.24
N LEU A 103 11.28 10.47 -22.79
CA LEU A 103 10.90 9.80 -24.04
C LEU A 103 11.70 10.33 -25.24
N GLN A 104 12.13 11.60 -25.21
CA GLN A 104 12.90 12.19 -26.29
C GLN A 104 14.37 11.75 -26.25
N LEU A 105 14.98 11.77 -25.06
CA LEU A 105 16.42 11.59 -24.89
C LEU A 105 16.81 10.16 -24.51
N HIS A 106 15.87 9.41 -23.92
CA HIS A 106 16.14 8.14 -23.25
C HIS A 106 15.14 7.03 -23.59
N ALA A 107 14.34 7.16 -24.66
CA ALA A 107 13.38 6.12 -25.08
C ALA A 107 14.01 4.74 -25.29
N ALA A 108 15.29 4.66 -25.69
CA ALA A 108 15.99 3.38 -25.81
C ALA A 108 16.02 2.57 -24.49
N LYS A 109 15.97 3.25 -23.33
CA LYS A 109 15.91 2.60 -22.01
C LYS A 109 14.59 1.89 -21.73
N LEU A 110 13.55 2.12 -22.55
CA LEU A 110 12.31 1.35 -22.49
C LEU A 110 12.49 -0.07 -23.04
N GLY A 111 13.60 -0.38 -23.71
CA GLY A 111 13.91 -1.74 -24.15
C GLY A 111 14.28 -2.70 -23.00
N GLN A 112 14.62 -2.17 -21.83
CA GLN A 112 14.93 -2.96 -20.63
C GLN A 112 13.84 -2.77 -19.59
N GLU A 113 13.32 -3.87 -19.07
CA GLU A 113 12.37 -3.86 -17.95
C GLU A 113 13.11 -3.64 -16.62
N ILE A 114 12.62 -2.73 -15.79
CA ILE A 114 13.18 -2.41 -14.45
C ILE A 114 12.05 -2.24 -13.43
N SER A 115 12.35 -2.09 -12.13
CA SER A 115 11.28 -1.86 -11.17
C SER A 115 10.55 -0.54 -11.42
N CYS A 116 9.27 -0.47 -11.06
CA CYS A 116 8.49 0.76 -11.15
C CYS A 116 9.13 1.93 -10.40
N ASN A 117 9.78 1.68 -9.25
CA ASN A 117 10.42 2.73 -8.47
C ASN A 117 11.71 3.24 -9.14
N GLU A 118 12.52 2.33 -9.71
CA GLU A 118 13.70 2.72 -10.48
C GLU A 118 13.30 3.49 -11.75
N ARG A 119 12.25 3.05 -12.45
CA ARG A 119 11.72 3.80 -13.60
C ARG A 119 11.17 5.16 -13.18
N SER A 120 10.48 5.22 -12.05
CA SER A 120 9.98 6.46 -11.48
C SER A 120 11.12 7.45 -11.23
N PHE A 121 12.19 6.99 -10.56
CA PHE A 121 13.37 7.82 -10.31
C PHE A 121 14.08 8.23 -11.60
N GLN A 122 14.17 7.31 -12.57
CA GLN A 122 14.80 7.59 -13.86
C GLN A 122 14.10 8.68 -14.67
N ILE A 123 12.77 8.82 -14.54
CA ILE A 123 12.00 9.82 -15.26
C ILE A 123 11.85 11.11 -14.44
N TRP A 124 11.50 10.99 -13.16
CA TRP A 124 11.07 12.13 -12.33
C TRP A 124 12.03 12.48 -11.18
N GLY A 125 13.11 11.72 -10.97
CA GLY A 125 14.01 11.91 -9.82
C GLY A 125 13.37 11.56 -8.47
N GLU A 126 12.19 10.94 -8.48
CA GLU A 126 11.41 10.58 -7.29
C GLU A 126 10.99 9.10 -7.37
N GLU A 127 11.50 8.27 -6.47
CA GLU A 127 11.28 6.82 -6.49
C GLU A 127 9.80 6.41 -6.42
N LYS A 128 9.01 7.11 -5.61
CA LYS A 128 7.62 6.71 -5.31
C LYS A 128 6.58 7.47 -6.14
N PHE A 129 7.02 8.37 -7.03
CA PHE A 129 6.12 9.24 -7.79
C PHE A 129 5.18 8.46 -8.73
N LEU A 130 5.68 7.43 -9.41
CA LEU A 130 4.92 6.68 -10.40
C LEU A 130 3.71 5.95 -9.80
N LEU A 131 3.90 5.21 -8.71
CA LEU A 131 2.84 4.35 -8.14
C LEU A 131 2.14 4.96 -6.92
N GLN A 132 2.82 5.82 -6.15
CA GLN A 132 2.30 6.39 -4.89
C GLN A 132 2.07 7.89 -4.96
N GLY A 133 2.63 8.57 -5.97
CA GLY A 133 2.44 10.00 -6.24
C GLY A 133 1.47 10.26 -7.40
N ALA A 134 1.69 11.39 -8.10
CA ALA A 134 0.83 11.83 -9.20
C ALA A 134 1.14 11.14 -10.54
N GLY A 135 2.13 10.25 -10.62
CA GLY A 135 2.62 9.70 -11.88
C GLY A 135 1.54 9.00 -12.71
N ARG A 136 0.67 8.17 -12.10
CA ARG A 136 -0.47 7.55 -12.82
C ARG A 136 -1.43 8.58 -13.42
N SER A 137 -1.70 9.67 -12.71
CA SER A 137 -2.57 10.75 -13.21
C SER A 137 -1.92 11.46 -14.39
N VAL A 138 -0.62 11.79 -14.26
CA VAL A 138 0.16 12.41 -15.34
C VAL A 138 0.17 11.54 -16.59
N LEU A 139 0.46 10.24 -16.44
CA LEU A 139 0.42 9.27 -17.53
C LEU A 139 -0.95 9.25 -18.22
N LYS A 140 -2.02 9.14 -17.43
CA LYS A 140 -3.40 9.14 -17.93
C LYS A 140 -3.75 10.43 -18.67
N HIS A 141 -3.39 11.59 -18.14
CA HIS A 141 -3.63 12.89 -18.78
C HIS A 141 -2.83 13.06 -20.07
N CYS A 142 -1.64 12.45 -20.14
CA CYS A 142 -0.81 12.37 -21.35
C CYS A 142 -1.25 11.26 -22.32
N GLY A 143 -2.31 10.50 -22.04
CA GLY A 143 -2.72 9.36 -22.87
C GLY A 143 -1.63 8.29 -23.04
N PHE A 144 -0.78 8.12 -22.01
CA PHE A 144 0.33 7.17 -22.01
C PHE A 144 0.06 6.06 -21.00
N GLU A 145 0.17 4.80 -21.43
CA GLU A 145 -0.14 3.66 -20.58
C GLU A 145 1.06 3.27 -19.71
N LEU A 146 0.80 2.84 -18.47
CA LEU A 146 1.86 2.40 -17.54
C LEU A 146 2.72 1.27 -18.14
N ALA A 147 2.11 0.34 -18.86
CA ALA A 147 2.82 -0.78 -19.50
C ALA A 147 3.87 -0.31 -20.52
N GLN A 148 3.69 0.87 -21.14
CA GLN A 148 4.65 1.42 -22.09
C GLN A 148 5.94 1.93 -21.41
N LEU A 149 5.97 2.04 -20.09
CA LEU A 149 7.18 2.34 -19.32
C LEU A 149 8.07 1.12 -19.10
N ASN A 150 7.63 -0.07 -19.48
CA ASN A 150 8.36 -1.33 -19.33
C ASN A 150 8.96 -1.47 -17.92
N CYS A 151 8.08 -1.64 -16.92
CA CYS A 151 8.48 -1.78 -15.53
C CYS A 151 7.60 -2.76 -14.75
N TYR A 152 8.23 -3.50 -13.82
CA TYR A 152 7.57 -4.46 -12.93
C TYR A 152 7.44 -3.92 -11.50
N ARG A 153 6.49 -4.47 -10.74
CA ARG A 153 6.37 -4.18 -9.30
C ARG A 153 7.34 -5.05 -8.51
N THR A 154 7.95 -4.47 -7.50
CA THR A 154 8.74 -5.19 -6.51
C THR A 154 7.91 -5.46 -5.27
N ALA A 155 8.14 -6.62 -4.66
CA ALA A 155 7.62 -6.99 -3.36
C ALA A 155 8.77 -6.99 -2.34
N GLU A 156 8.46 -6.87 -1.04
CA GLU A 156 9.48 -7.06 -0.02
C GLU A 156 9.99 -8.51 -0.03
N PRO A 157 11.31 -8.74 -0.02
CA PRO A 157 11.85 -10.09 0.06
C PRO A 157 11.61 -10.68 1.45
N PHE A 158 11.31 -11.97 1.51
CA PHE A 158 11.23 -12.72 2.76
C PHE A 158 12.51 -13.53 3.02
N SER A 159 12.81 -13.76 4.30
CA SER A 159 13.96 -14.58 4.71
C SER A 159 13.60 -16.05 4.66
N TYR A 160 14.43 -16.87 4.01
CA TYR A 160 14.23 -18.31 3.92
C TYR A 160 15.56 -19.07 3.89
N TYR A 161 15.47 -20.38 4.08
CA TYR A 161 16.54 -21.34 3.90
C TYR A 161 16.03 -22.46 3.00
N ALA A 162 16.80 -22.83 1.98
CA ALA A 162 16.50 -23.95 1.10
C ALA A 162 17.55 -25.05 1.32
N GLN A 163 17.10 -26.22 1.79
CA GLN A 163 17.92 -27.44 1.78
C GLN A 163 18.16 -27.88 0.33
N HIS A 164 17.10 -27.82 -0.48
CA HIS A 164 17.14 -28.07 -1.93
C HIS A 164 16.04 -27.27 -2.63
N ARG A 165 16.16 -27.16 -3.97
CA ARG A 165 15.17 -26.47 -4.82
C ARG A 165 14.40 -27.43 -5.74
N GLU A 166 14.51 -28.74 -5.49
CA GLU A 166 13.75 -29.77 -6.22
C GLU A 166 12.25 -29.66 -5.93
N THR A 167 11.42 -29.92 -6.94
CA THR A 167 9.96 -29.84 -6.85
C THR A 167 9.30 -31.14 -7.31
N PRO A 168 8.20 -31.58 -6.69
CA PRO A 168 7.51 -30.96 -5.56
C PRO A 168 8.27 -31.12 -4.23
N GLN A 169 8.03 -30.22 -3.29
CA GLN A 169 8.60 -30.28 -1.93
C GLN A 169 7.64 -29.73 -0.88
N LYS A 170 7.93 -30.01 0.40
CA LYS A 170 7.33 -29.33 1.55
C LYS A 170 8.07 -28.04 1.84
N ILE A 171 7.34 -26.94 1.93
CA ILE A 171 7.84 -25.62 2.31
C ILE A 171 7.19 -25.25 3.63
N LEU A 172 8.01 -25.14 4.68
CA LEU A 172 7.54 -24.85 6.02
C LEU A 172 7.71 -23.37 6.37
N ILE A 173 6.59 -22.70 6.63
CA ILE A 173 6.52 -21.31 7.07
C ILE A 173 6.51 -21.31 8.59
N VAL A 174 7.59 -20.81 9.20
CA VAL A 174 7.79 -20.78 10.65
C VAL A 174 7.60 -19.36 11.17
N GLU A 175 6.65 -19.16 12.08
CA GLU A 175 6.29 -17.84 12.60
C GLU A 175 7.43 -17.19 13.40
N ASN A 176 8.00 -17.91 14.37
CA ASN A 176 9.00 -17.42 15.30
C ASN A 176 10.42 -17.56 14.77
N LYS A 177 11.24 -16.55 15.07
CA LYS A 177 12.64 -16.45 14.66
C LYS A 177 13.49 -17.56 15.30
N ASP A 178 13.34 -17.81 16.60
CA ASP A 178 14.24 -18.72 17.32
C ASP A 178 13.97 -20.19 16.94
N THR A 179 12.69 -20.53 16.72
CA THR A 179 12.26 -21.81 16.15
C THR A 179 12.79 -21.99 14.73
N PHE A 180 12.68 -20.97 13.87
CA PHE A 180 13.25 -20.98 12.51
C PHE A 180 14.76 -21.26 12.54
N PHE A 181 15.51 -20.58 13.42
CA PHE A 181 16.96 -20.79 13.54
C PHE A 181 17.31 -22.19 14.05
N SER A 182 16.53 -22.73 14.98
CA SER A 182 16.74 -24.08 15.52
C SER A 182 16.52 -25.16 14.46
N MET A 183 15.41 -25.10 13.73
CA MET A 183 15.13 -26.01 12.61
C MET A 183 16.17 -25.89 11.50
N ARG A 184 16.55 -24.66 11.13
CA ARG A 184 17.62 -24.42 10.15
C ARG A 184 18.95 -25.01 10.60
N ARG A 185 19.32 -24.87 11.88
CA ARG A 185 20.56 -25.41 12.43
C ARG A 185 20.54 -26.94 12.42
N HIS A 186 19.39 -27.55 12.70
CA HIS A 186 19.20 -29.00 12.63
C HIS A 186 19.47 -29.53 11.21
N LEU A 187 18.83 -28.93 10.20
CA LEU A 187 19.05 -29.28 8.79
C LEU A 187 20.50 -29.04 8.33
N LEU A 188 21.11 -27.92 8.70
CA LEU A 188 22.51 -27.62 8.40
C LEU A 188 23.51 -28.58 9.06
N ALA A 189 23.11 -29.25 10.15
CA ALA A 189 23.93 -30.29 10.79
C ALA A 189 23.88 -31.63 10.05
N GLY A 190 23.15 -31.73 8.93
CA GLY A 190 23.09 -32.91 8.06
C GLY A 190 21.81 -33.74 8.22
N ALA A 191 20.84 -33.27 9.00
CA ALA A 191 19.55 -33.93 9.10
C ALA A 191 18.75 -33.80 7.79
N SER A 192 18.00 -34.84 7.47
CA SER A 192 17.19 -34.93 6.24
C SER A 192 15.71 -34.61 6.45
N SER A 193 15.27 -34.41 7.68
CA SER A 193 13.87 -34.18 8.04
C SER A 193 13.75 -33.32 9.29
N LEU A 194 12.55 -32.80 9.52
CA LEU A 194 12.12 -32.15 10.76
C LEU A 194 10.92 -32.93 11.27
N LEU A 195 11.00 -33.46 12.50
CA LEU A 195 9.89 -34.20 13.12
C LEU A 195 9.34 -35.33 12.21
N GLY A 196 10.25 -36.02 11.50
CA GLY A 196 9.90 -37.11 10.59
C GLY A 196 9.43 -36.69 9.19
N GLU A 197 9.31 -35.39 8.89
CA GLU A 197 8.92 -34.89 7.58
C GLU A 197 10.09 -34.26 6.83
N ALA A 198 10.29 -34.66 5.56
CA ALA A 198 11.30 -34.07 4.69
C ALA A 198 10.85 -32.68 4.22
N VAL A 199 11.48 -31.63 4.75
CA VAL A 199 11.19 -30.23 4.41
C VAL A 199 12.31 -29.68 3.53
N GLY A 200 11.96 -29.24 2.33
CA GLY A 200 12.93 -28.74 1.35
C GLY A 200 13.29 -27.27 1.59
N SER A 201 12.35 -26.47 2.10
CA SER A 201 12.56 -25.05 2.37
C SER A 201 11.88 -24.60 3.66
N LEU A 202 12.57 -23.74 4.43
CA LEU A 202 12.04 -23.03 5.59
C LEU A 202 11.85 -21.56 5.25
N ILE A 203 10.69 -20.98 5.50
CA ILE A 203 10.42 -19.55 5.36
C ILE A 203 10.16 -18.95 6.74
N TYR A 204 10.81 -17.83 7.05
CA TYR A 204 10.53 -17.09 8.27
C TYR A 204 9.30 -16.18 8.07
N GLY A 205 8.22 -16.44 8.80
CA GLY A 205 6.94 -15.73 8.68
C GLY A 205 6.90 -14.37 9.39
N ALA A 206 7.54 -14.24 10.55
CA ALA A 206 7.60 -12.98 11.32
C ALA A 206 6.22 -12.45 11.79
N GLY A 207 5.35 -13.35 12.27
CA GLY A 207 4.02 -13.02 12.79
C GLY A 207 3.09 -12.44 11.72
N LYS A 208 2.30 -11.41 12.07
CA LYS A 208 1.33 -10.77 11.15
C LYS A 208 1.92 -10.23 9.83
N ARG A 209 3.24 -9.97 9.78
CA ARG A 209 3.92 -9.56 8.54
C ARG A 209 3.98 -10.67 7.50
N VAL A 210 3.79 -11.94 7.91
CA VAL A 210 3.68 -13.07 6.99
C VAL A 210 2.53 -12.83 6.01
N VAL A 211 1.37 -12.40 6.50
CA VAL A 211 0.17 -12.25 5.66
C VAL A 211 0.38 -11.15 4.62
N SER A 212 0.98 -10.00 5.00
CA SER A 212 1.27 -8.93 4.04
C SER A 212 2.33 -9.32 3.02
N SER A 213 3.38 -10.03 3.44
CA SER A 213 4.46 -10.47 2.55
C SER A 213 4.00 -11.56 1.59
N PHE A 214 3.15 -12.48 2.06
CA PHE A 214 2.66 -13.60 1.28
C PHE A 214 1.49 -13.26 0.35
N ARG A 215 0.79 -12.13 0.55
CA ARG A 215 -0.09 -11.57 -0.50
C ARG A 215 0.67 -11.28 -1.80
N GLU A 216 1.97 -11.05 -1.71
CA GLU A 216 2.86 -10.87 -2.83
C GLU A 216 3.80 -12.07 -3.01
N PHE A 217 3.45 -13.25 -2.49
CA PHE A 217 4.24 -14.48 -2.60
C PHE A 217 4.50 -14.85 -4.07
N SER A 218 3.50 -14.71 -4.94
CA SER A 218 3.66 -14.94 -6.38
C SER A 218 4.71 -14.03 -7.03
N VAL A 219 4.95 -12.85 -6.46
CA VAL A 219 5.93 -11.86 -6.95
C VAL A 219 7.31 -12.09 -6.31
N SER A 220 7.37 -12.30 -4.99
CA SER A 220 8.62 -12.39 -4.21
C SER A 220 9.25 -13.79 -4.17
N ALA A 221 8.46 -14.85 -4.30
CA ALA A 221 8.97 -16.22 -4.17
C ALA A 221 9.85 -16.63 -5.36
N GLU A 222 10.81 -17.52 -5.11
CA GLU A 222 11.60 -18.14 -6.18
C GLU A 222 10.71 -19.01 -7.09
N PRO A 223 11.06 -19.23 -8.37
CA PRO A 223 10.26 -20.04 -9.29
C PRO A 223 9.89 -21.42 -8.74
N TYR A 224 10.83 -22.12 -8.09
CA TYR A 224 10.59 -23.46 -7.55
C TYR A 224 9.55 -23.46 -6.43
N MET A 225 9.42 -22.37 -5.66
CA MET A 225 8.45 -22.26 -4.57
C MET A 225 7.01 -22.13 -5.08
N LYS A 226 6.84 -21.68 -6.33
CA LYS A 226 5.53 -21.42 -6.95
C LYS A 226 4.90 -22.67 -7.56
N GLU A 227 5.64 -23.77 -7.65
CA GLU A 227 5.11 -25.05 -8.15
C GLU A 227 3.86 -25.45 -7.37
N GLU A 228 2.76 -25.71 -8.07
CA GLU A 228 1.45 -25.95 -7.48
C GLU A 228 1.43 -27.27 -6.68
N ALA A 229 2.28 -28.21 -7.07
CA ALA A 229 2.46 -29.48 -6.38
C ALA A 229 3.26 -29.36 -5.07
N ASN A 230 3.83 -28.19 -4.73
CA ASN A 230 4.45 -27.98 -3.43
C ASN A 230 3.40 -27.96 -2.31
N GLU A 231 3.78 -28.53 -1.17
CA GLU A 231 2.97 -28.49 0.03
C GLU A 231 3.43 -27.32 0.92
N LEU A 232 2.58 -26.31 1.08
CA LEU A 232 2.84 -25.21 2.00
C LEU A 232 2.35 -25.59 3.41
N LEU A 233 3.28 -25.62 4.35
CA LEU A 233 3.03 -25.93 5.75
C LEU A 233 3.21 -24.67 6.61
N TYR A 234 2.40 -24.49 7.64
CA TYR A 234 2.49 -23.40 8.60
C TYR A 234 2.76 -23.93 10.00
N PHE A 235 3.71 -23.32 10.69
CA PHE A 235 4.00 -23.58 12.08
C PHE A 235 4.10 -22.26 12.86
N GLY A 236 3.19 -22.08 13.81
CA GLY A 236 3.11 -20.94 14.72
C GLY A 236 2.80 -21.38 16.15
N ASP A 237 2.63 -20.41 17.06
CA ASP A 237 2.20 -20.67 18.43
C ASP A 237 0.81 -21.33 18.46
N LEU A 238 0.55 -22.19 19.44
CA LEU A 238 -0.80 -22.69 19.71
C LEU A 238 -1.51 -21.71 20.64
N ASP A 239 -1.95 -20.59 20.07
CA ASP A 239 -2.79 -19.58 20.71
C ASP A 239 -3.81 -19.02 19.70
N TYR A 240 -4.73 -18.15 20.14
CA TYR A 240 -5.74 -17.58 19.23
C TYR A 240 -5.12 -16.69 18.13
N GLU A 241 -3.99 -16.03 18.40
CA GLU A 241 -3.33 -15.15 17.43
C GLU A 241 -2.61 -15.94 16.35
N GLY A 242 -1.83 -16.96 16.70
CA GLY A 242 -1.15 -17.88 15.80
C GLY A 242 -2.14 -18.63 14.90
N ILE A 243 -3.25 -19.11 15.46
CA ILE A 243 -4.34 -19.71 14.67
C ILE A 243 -4.94 -18.68 13.70
N GLY A 244 -5.17 -17.44 14.16
CA GLY A 244 -5.66 -16.37 13.29
C GLY A 244 -4.69 -16.03 12.16
N ILE A 245 -3.37 -16.03 12.42
CA ILE A 245 -2.35 -15.80 11.39
C ILE A 245 -2.39 -16.93 10.34
N TYR A 246 -2.48 -18.18 10.79
CA TYR A 246 -2.65 -19.33 9.89
C TYR A 246 -3.88 -19.16 8.98
N GLU A 247 -5.06 -18.89 9.55
CA GLU A 247 -6.30 -18.82 8.76
C GLU A 247 -6.23 -17.68 7.73
N ASN A 248 -5.70 -16.51 8.12
CA ASN A 248 -5.48 -15.40 7.20
C ASN A 248 -4.46 -15.72 6.09
N LEU A 249 -3.40 -16.48 6.42
CA LEU A 249 -2.40 -16.90 5.43
C LEU A 249 -2.98 -17.91 4.45
N ALA A 250 -3.74 -18.89 4.94
CA ALA A 250 -4.42 -19.88 4.13
C ALA A 250 -5.43 -19.23 3.17
N GLU A 251 -6.19 -18.23 3.63
CA GLU A 251 -7.09 -17.44 2.79
C GLU A 251 -6.32 -16.61 1.74
N ALA A 252 -5.23 -15.95 2.14
CA ALA A 252 -4.45 -15.09 1.25
C ALA A 252 -3.77 -15.84 0.10
N LEU A 253 -3.44 -17.12 0.29
CA LEU A 253 -2.81 -17.98 -0.70
C LEU A 253 -3.79 -18.96 -1.38
N ALA A 254 -5.07 -18.90 -1.02
CA ALA A 254 -6.07 -19.82 -1.55
C ALA A 254 -6.16 -19.70 -3.08
N ALA A 255 -5.95 -20.84 -3.77
CA ALA A 255 -5.91 -20.99 -5.22
C ALA A 255 -4.80 -20.17 -5.92
N PRO A 256 -3.75 -20.82 -6.48
CA PRO A 256 -3.62 -22.27 -6.70
C PRO A 256 -3.09 -23.06 -5.48
N TRP A 257 -2.60 -22.40 -4.43
CA TRP A 257 -1.95 -23.11 -3.32
C TRP A 257 -2.94 -23.50 -2.21
N THR A 258 -2.54 -24.52 -1.44
CA THR A 258 -3.20 -24.91 -0.19
C THR A 258 -2.17 -24.87 0.94
N VAL A 259 -2.46 -24.07 1.97
CA VAL A 259 -1.66 -24.04 3.19
C VAL A 259 -2.27 -24.98 4.21
N ARG A 260 -1.44 -25.78 4.89
CA ARG A 260 -1.86 -26.69 5.97
C ARG A 260 -1.04 -26.41 7.23
N PRO A 261 -1.56 -26.67 8.44
CA PRO A 261 -0.73 -26.64 9.64
C PRO A 261 0.36 -27.72 9.54
N PHE A 262 1.49 -27.51 10.21
CA PHE A 262 2.52 -28.55 10.32
C PHE A 262 2.15 -29.52 11.46
N LEU A 263 1.32 -30.52 11.12
CA LEU A 263 0.68 -31.42 12.08
C LEU A 263 1.68 -32.08 13.05
N ALA A 264 2.84 -32.52 12.55
CA ALA A 264 3.87 -33.16 13.37
C ALA A 264 4.36 -32.26 14.50
N ALA A 265 4.58 -30.96 14.23
CA ALA A 265 5.02 -30.00 15.24
C ALA A 265 3.94 -29.70 16.28
N TYR A 266 2.68 -29.50 15.86
CA TYR A 266 1.59 -29.27 16.81
C TYR A 266 1.34 -30.48 17.72
N ARG A 267 1.51 -31.71 17.23
CA ARG A 267 1.43 -32.92 18.07
C ARG A 267 2.58 -33.00 19.06
N ALA A 268 3.81 -32.76 18.62
CA ALA A 268 4.97 -32.73 19.52
C ALA A 268 4.81 -31.65 20.61
N MET A 269 4.22 -30.49 20.28
CA MET A 269 3.88 -29.46 21.27
C MET A 269 2.86 -29.94 22.30
N LEU A 270 1.79 -30.63 21.87
CA LEU A 270 0.78 -31.19 22.77
C LEU A 270 1.37 -32.25 23.71
N GLU A 271 2.22 -33.12 23.19
CA GLU A 271 2.89 -34.17 23.97
C GLU A 271 3.77 -33.57 25.07
N LYS A 272 4.61 -32.57 24.73
CA LYS A 272 5.43 -31.87 25.72
C LYS A 272 4.61 -31.07 26.71
N ALA A 273 3.50 -30.48 26.27
CA ALA A 273 2.63 -29.67 27.11
C ALA A 273 1.93 -30.48 28.22
N ALA A 274 1.71 -31.79 28.02
CA ALA A 274 0.98 -32.64 28.95
C ALA A 274 1.58 -32.74 30.37
N GLY A 275 2.85 -32.36 30.55
CA GLY A 275 3.58 -32.46 31.83
C GLY A 275 4.06 -31.14 32.42
N ILE A 276 3.72 -29.99 31.83
CA ILE A 276 4.31 -28.69 32.22
C ILE A 276 3.25 -27.63 32.50
N ALA A 277 3.61 -26.67 33.36
CA ALA A 277 2.78 -25.49 33.61
C ALA A 277 2.86 -24.54 32.41
N LEU A 278 1.81 -24.52 31.59
CA LEU A 278 1.73 -23.63 30.42
C LEU A 278 1.50 -22.16 30.84
N PRO A 279 2.05 -21.20 30.08
CA PRO A 279 1.83 -19.79 30.31
C PRO A 279 0.36 -19.40 30.08
N GLN A 280 -0.08 -18.34 30.78
CA GLN A 280 -1.41 -17.75 30.60
C GLN A 280 -1.43 -16.81 29.39
N THR A 281 -2.56 -16.80 28.68
CA THR A 281 -2.79 -15.86 27.58
C THR A 281 -2.90 -14.42 28.10
N LYS A 282 -2.58 -13.45 27.25
CA LYS A 282 -2.75 -12.02 27.58
C LYS A 282 -4.25 -11.69 27.64
N GLU A 283 -4.63 -10.77 28.53
CA GLU A 283 -5.99 -10.24 28.57
C GLU A 283 -6.35 -9.58 27.22
N LYS A 284 -7.55 -9.87 26.70
CA LYS A 284 -8.12 -9.35 25.43
C LYS A 284 -7.54 -9.92 24.12
N GLN A 285 -7.22 -11.21 24.06
CA GLN A 285 -7.00 -11.86 22.75
C GLN A 285 -8.27 -11.86 21.90
N ASN A 286 -8.11 -11.60 20.60
CA ASN A 286 -9.18 -11.74 19.63
C ASN A 286 -9.44 -13.24 19.40
N ARG A 287 -10.62 -13.72 19.82
CA ARG A 287 -10.99 -15.15 19.73
C ARG A 287 -11.73 -15.49 18.43
N HIS A 288 -11.75 -14.59 17.46
CA HIS A 288 -12.38 -14.83 16.16
C HIS A 288 -11.51 -15.78 15.31
N ILE A 289 -11.79 -17.07 15.43
CA ILE A 289 -11.26 -18.14 14.56
C ILE A 289 -12.44 -18.84 13.89
N THR A 290 -12.26 -19.22 12.62
CA THR A 290 -13.31 -19.83 11.79
C THR A 290 -13.41 -21.35 11.97
N GLY A 291 -12.36 -21.96 12.52
CA GLY A 291 -12.26 -23.41 12.74
C GLY A 291 -11.55 -24.14 11.60
N GLY A 292 -11.12 -23.43 10.56
CA GLY A 292 -10.37 -24.00 9.44
C GLY A 292 -9.07 -24.67 9.89
N PHE A 293 -8.41 -24.13 10.92
CA PHE A 293 -7.22 -24.74 11.53
C PHE A 293 -7.52 -26.13 12.11
N PHE A 294 -8.56 -26.27 12.93
CA PHE A 294 -8.87 -27.52 13.62
C PHE A 294 -9.33 -28.64 12.68
N ALA A 295 -9.86 -28.30 11.50
CA ALA A 295 -10.30 -29.27 10.50
C ALA A 295 -9.17 -30.18 9.97
N HIS A 296 -7.90 -29.81 10.20
CA HIS A 296 -6.73 -30.61 9.80
C HIS A 296 -6.32 -31.67 10.83
N PHE A 297 -6.88 -31.64 12.04
CA PHE A 297 -6.42 -32.45 13.16
C PHE A 297 -7.42 -33.56 13.52
N ALA A 298 -6.92 -34.60 14.19
CA ALA A 298 -7.79 -35.65 14.74
C ALA A 298 -8.63 -35.09 15.90
N ALA A 299 -9.81 -35.68 16.14
CA ALA A 299 -10.72 -35.19 17.19
C ALA A 299 -10.08 -35.14 18.59
N ALA A 300 -9.19 -36.08 18.91
CA ALA A 300 -8.45 -36.09 20.18
C ALA A 300 -7.48 -34.90 20.29
N ASP A 301 -6.74 -34.60 19.22
CA ASP A 301 -5.82 -33.45 19.15
C ASP A 301 -6.60 -32.13 19.31
N VAL A 302 -7.73 -31.99 18.58
CA VAL A 302 -8.60 -30.81 18.65
C VAL A 302 -9.14 -30.59 20.07
N LEU A 303 -9.61 -31.66 20.72
CA LEU A 303 -10.12 -31.57 22.09
C LEU A 303 -9.03 -31.08 23.06
N ALA A 304 -7.82 -31.62 22.95
CA ALA A 304 -6.68 -31.19 23.78
C ALA A 304 -6.32 -29.71 23.53
N MET A 305 -6.26 -29.29 22.27
CA MET A 305 -6.01 -27.89 21.91
C MET A 305 -7.07 -26.95 22.48
N GLN A 306 -8.36 -27.30 22.35
CA GLN A 306 -9.47 -26.49 22.85
C GLN A 306 -9.44 -26.36 24.37
N GLN A 307 -9.17 -27.44 25.11
CA GLN A 307 -9.06 -27.39 26.57
C GLN A 307 -7.96 -26.44 27.05
N ILE A 308 -6.83 -26.38 26.35
CA ILE A 308 -5.73 -25.46 26.65
C ILE A 308 -6.17 -24.01 26.43
N LEU A 309 -6.73 -23.72 25.24
CA LEU A 309 -7.13 -22.37 24.84
C LEU A 309 -8.28 -21.81 25.71
N GLU A 310 -9.32 -22.62 25.95
CA GLU A 310 -10.46 -22.27 26.80
C GLU A 310 -10.05 -22.12 28.27
N GLY A 311 -9.05 -22.89 28.70
CA GLY A 311 -8.39 -22.76 30.00
C GLY A 311 -7.55 -21.49 30.16
N GLY A 312 -7.51 -20.60 29.16
CA GLY A 312 -6.76 -19.34 29.20
C GLY A 312 -5.25 -19.54 29.11
N ARG A 313 -4.80 -20.63 28.49
CA ARG A 313 -3.38 -20.98 28.31
C ARG A 313 -3.05 -21.10 26.83
N TYR A 314 -1.75 -21.11 26.52
CA TYR A 314 -1.25 -21.34 25.18
C TYR A 314 0.03 -22.17 25.21
N ILE A 315 0.42 -22.71 24.06
CA ILE A 315 1.72 -23.37 23.92
C ILE A 315 2.59 -22.55 22.96
N PRO A 316 3.72 -21.98 23.44
CA PRO A 316 4.67 -21.28 22.58
C PRO A 316 5.47 -22.26 21.70
N GLN A 317 5.88 -21.84 20.51
CA GLN A 317 6.73 -22.66 19.62
C GLN A 317 8.04 -23.08 20.29
N GLU A 318 8.56 -22.26 21.21
CA GLU A 318 9.81 -22.50 21.95
C GLU A 318 9.75 -23.69 22.91
N ILE A 319 8.57 -24.30 23.11
CA ILE A 319 8.49 -25.61 23.76
C ILE A 319 9.25 -26.69 22.98
N LEU A 320 9.35 -26.52 21.65
CA LEU A 320 10.20 -27.30 20.77
C LEU A 320 11.52 -26.58 20.53
N HIS A 321 12.62 -27.27 20.80
CA HIS A 321 13.98 -26.77 20.66
C HIS A 321 14.84 -27.73 19.85
N LEU A 322 16.13 -27.42 19.68
CA LEU A 322 17.03 -28.13 18.76
C LEU A 322 17.04 -29.66 18.92
N GLU A 323 16.88 -30.18 20.14
CA GLU A 323 16.85 -31.61 20.45
C GLU A 323 15.58 -32.35 19.99
N ASP A 324 14.51 -31.61 19.66
CA ASP A 324 13.23 -32.18 19.21
C ASP A 324 13.13 -32.31 17.70
N PHE A 325 13.97 -31.56 16.98
CA PHE A 325 13.90 -31.46 15.52
C PHE A 325 14.57 -32.62 14.83
#